data_AF-A0A2V8BB60-F1
#
_entry.id   AF-A0A2V8BB60-F1
#
_cell.length_a   1.000
_cell.length_b   1.000
_cell.length_c   1.000
_cell.angle_alpha   90.00
_cell.angle_beta   90.00
_cell.angle_gamma   90.00
#
_symmetry.space_group_name_H-M   'P 1'
#
loop_
_entity.id
_entity.type
_entity.pdbx_description
1 polymer ?
#
loop_
_entity_poly.entity_id
_entity_poly.type
_entity_poly.pdbx_seq_one_letter_code
_entity_poly.pdbx_strand_id
1 'polypeptide(L)'
;MAITLAAVAGTASAGQAARKPAGKVLAHFTTTEGAFTVELFEKDAPKTVANFVGLADGTKEWTDPKSGAKMKKPFYDGLIFHRVIPNFMIQGGDPLGTGTGDPGYKFADEFGSG
;
A
#
# COMPACT_ATOMS: atom_id res chain seq x y z
N MET A 1 -2.36 -3.94 15.32
CA MET A 1 -1.71 -4.50 14.12
C MET A 1 -1.04 -3.36 13.37
N ALA A 2 0.27 -3.21 13.44
CA ALA A 2 1.00 -2.21 12.64
C ALA A 2 1.46 -2.84 11.32
N ILE A 3 1.35 -2.11 10.21
CA ILE A 3 1.71 -2.51 8.86
C ILE A 3 2.99 -1.78 8.49
N THR A 4 3.98 -2.49 7.96
CA THR A 4 5.10 -1.91 7.22
C THR A 4 5.03 -2.46 5.81
N LEU A 5 5.01 -1.57 4.81
CA LEU A 5 4.85 -1.95 3.43
C LEU A 5 6.05 -1.48 2.63
N ALA A 6 6.75 -2.43 2.02
CA ALA A 6 7.72 -2.14 0.98
C ALA A 6 7.11 -2.55 -0.37
N ALA A 7 6.94 -1.60 -1.28
CA ALA A 7 6.85 -1.96 -2.69
C ALA A 7 8.28 -2.11 -3.19
N VAL A 8 8.62 -3.28 -3.70
CA VAL A 8 9.98 -3.50 -4.22
C VAL A 8 9.96 -3.15 -5.70
N ALA A 9 10.10 -1.86 -6.03
CA ALA A 9 10.63 -1.43 -7.32
C ALA A 9 12.15 -1.66 -7.30
N GLY A 10 12.56 -2.85 -7.73
CA GLY A 10 13.83 -3.46 -7.36
C GLY A 10 15.08 -2.56 -7.31
N THR A 11 15.59 -2.34 -6.09
CA THR A 11 16.98 -2.62 -5.71
C THR A 11 16.97 -3.12 -4.25
N ALA A 12 17.41 -4.36 -4.04
CA ALA A 12 17.42 -5.03 -2.74
C ALA A 12 18.85 -5.09 -2.17
N SER A 13 19.01 -4.75 -0.90
CA SER A 13 20.16 -5.15 -0.08
C SER A 13 19.92 -6.52 0.55
N ALA A 14 21.01 -7.23 0.81
CA ALA A 14 21.10 -8.67 1.06
C ALA A 14 20.32 -9.13 2.30
N GLY A 15 19.43 -10.11 2.12
CA GLY A 15 18.85 -10.81 3.27
C GLY A 15 17.50 -11.51 3.11
N GLN A 16 17.06 -11.88 1.90
CA GLN A 16 16.18 -13.04 1.64
C GLN A 16 15.86 -13.13 0.15
N ALA A 17 16.11 -14.31 -0.43
CA ALA A 17 16.00 -14.58 -1.85
C ALA A 17 14.53 -14.69 -2.28
N ALA A 18 13.86 -13.54 -2.49
CA ALA A 18 12.62 -13.48 -3.25
C ALA A 18 12.97 -13.56 -4.75
N ARG A 19 12.71 -14.73 -5.37
CA ARG A 19 12.84 -14.92 -6.81
C ARG A 19 11.96 -13.90 -7.54
N LYS A 20 12.57 -13.02 -8.33
CA LYS A 20 11.91 -12.04 -9.21
C LYS A 20 11.17 -12.77 -10.34
N PRO A 21 9.83 -12.78 -10.40
CA PRO A 21 9.13 -13.20 -11.61
C PRO A 21 9.11 -11.99 -12.55
N ALA A 22 9.63 -12.15 -13.77
CA ALA A 22 9.63 -11.10 -14.78
C ALA A 22 8.19 -10.67 -15.12
N GLY A 23 7.87 -9.38 -14.96
CA GLY A 23 6.64 -8.75 -15.45
C GLY A 23 5.48 -8.60 -14.45
N LYS A 24 5.66 -8.94 -13.16
CA LYS A 24 4.63 -8.78 -12.13
C LYS A 24 5.09 -7.81 -11.04
N VAL A 25 4.23 -6.87 -10.67
CA VAL A 25 4.46 -5.98 -9.52
C VAL A 25 3.97 -6.71 -8.27
N LEU A 26 4.86 -6.89 -7.29
CA LEU A 26 4.55 -7.55 -6.02
C LEU A 26 4.68 -6.55 -4.88
N ALA A 27 3.74 -6.60 -3.94
CA ALA A 27 3.79 -5.81 -2.71
C ALA A 27 3.93 -6.74 -1.52
N HIS A 28 4.95 -6.49 -0.69
CA HIS A 28 5.25 -7.31 0.47
C HIS A 28 4.82 -6.57 1.75
N PHE A 29 3.86 -7.16 2.45
CA PHE A 29 3.32 -6.63 3.69
C PHE A 29 3.98 -7.35 4.84
N THR A 30 4.65 -6.58 5.70
CA THR A 30 5.16 -7.06 6.98
C THR A 30 4.24 -6.53 8.07
N THR A 31 3.60 -7.42 8.82
CA THR A 31 2.65 -7.05 9.88
C THR A 31 3.01 -7.75 11.18
N THR A 32 2.41 -7.31 12.28
CA THR A 32 2.58 -7.97 13.59
C THR A 32 2.06 -9.42 13.63
N GLU A 33 1.16 -9.78 12.72
CA GLU A 33 0.58 -11.13 12.62
C GLU A 33 1.28 -12.01 11.58
N GLY A 34 2.37 -11.52 10.99
CA GLY A 34 3.12 -12.21 9.95
C GLY A 34 3.23 -11.41 8.66
N ALA A 35 3.97 -11.98 7.72
CA ALA A 35 4.23 -11.37 6.42
C ALA A 35 3.46 -12.09 5.31
N PHE A 36 2.96 -11.32 4.34
CA PHE A 36 2.30 -11.85 3.15
C PHE A 36 2.66 -11.02 1.93
N THR A 37 2.53 -11.63 0.75
CA THR A 37 2.83 -10.97 -0.54
C THR A 37 1.59 -11.00 -1.41
N VAL A 38 1.30 -9.88 -2.06
CA VAL A 38 0.22 -9.77 -3.04
C VAL A 38 0.79 -9.42 -4.40
N GLU A 39 0.12 -9.88 -5.45
CA GLU A 39 0.38 -9.46 -6.82
C GLU A 39 -0.53 -8.28 -7.18
N LEU A 40 0.03 -7.25 -7.81
CA LEU A 40 -0.68 -6.07 -8.26
C LEU A 40 -0.90 -6.14 -9.79
N PHE A 41 -2.14 -5.98 -10.22
CA PHE A 41 -2.52 -6.07 -11.64
C PHE A 41 -2.43 -4.71 -12.34
N GLU A 42 -1.20 -4.29 -12.64
CA GLU A 42 -0.93 -3.00 -13.29
C GLU A 42 -1.60 -2.86 -14.67
N LYS A 43 -1.79 -3.97 -15.39
CA LYS A 43 -2.46 -3.96 -16.69
C LYS A 43 -3.94 -3.58 -16.62
N ASP A 44 -4.60 -3.99 -15.54
CA ASP A 44 -6.04 -3.79 -15.37
C ASP A 44 -6.35 -2.46 -14.65
N ALA A 45 -5.50 -2.06 -13.70
CA ALA A 45 -5.67 -0.85 -12.90
C ALA A 45 -4.35 -0.05 -12.77
N PRO A 46 -3.83 0.54 -13.86
CA PRO A 46 -2.51 1.15 -13.89
C PRO A 46 -2.38 2.34 -12.94
N LYS A 47 -3.40 3.22 -12.84
CA LYS A 47 -3.33 4.39 -11.95
C LYS A 47 -3.41 3.97 -10.48
N THR A 48 -4.23 2.97 -10.18
CA THR A 48 -4.40 2.43 -8.83
C THR A 48 -3.12 1.77 -8.34
N VAL A 49 -2.50 0.93 -9.18
CA VAL A 49 -1.21 0.30 -8.85
C VAL A 49 -0.10 1.33 -8.71
N ALA A 50 0.02 2.28 -9.65
CA ALA A 50 1.02 3.36 -9.56
C ALA A 50 0.82 4.23 -8.30
N ASN A 51 -0.44 4.50 -7.92
CA ASN A 51 -0.76 5.22 -6.71
C ASN A 51 -0.31 4.47 -5.46
N PHE A 52 -0.66 3.18 -5.37
CA PHE A 52 -0.32 2.32 -4.25
C PHE A 52 1.21 2.16 -4.09
N VAL A 53 1.92 1.87 -5.17
CA VAL A 53 3.38 1.75 -5.18
C VAL A 53 4.03 3.08 -4.79
N GLY A 54 3.57 4.20 -5.35
CA GLY A 54 4.11 5.50 -5.03
C GLY A 54 3.93 5.91 -3.57
N LEU A 55 2.81 5.54 -2.96
CA LEU A 55 2.56 5.74 -1.52
C LEU A 55 3.42 4.80 -0.67
N ALA A 56 3.60 3.54 -1.07
CA ALA A 56 4.44 2.58 -0.36
C ALA A 56 5.92 3.01 -0.35
N ASP A 57 6.46 3.41 -1.50
CA ASP A 57 7.86 3.82 -1.63
C ASP A 57 8.11 5.24 -1.09
N GLY A 58 7.06 5.98 -0.75
CA GLY A 58 7.15 7.37 -0.33
C GLY A 58 7.56 8.34 -1.44
N THR A 59 7.51 7.92 -2.70
CA THR A 59 7.81 8.76 -3.87
C THR A 59 6.65 9.70 -4.20
N LYS A 60 5.43 9.32 -3.82
CA LYS A 60 4.21 10.11 -4.00
C LYS A 60 3.97 10.99 -2.77
N GLU A 61 3.72 12.28 -3.03
CA GLU A 61 3.31 13.23 -1.99
C GLU A 61 1.89 12.91 -1.51
N TRP A 62 1.67 13.00 -0.20
CA TRP A 62 0.37 12.86 0.45
C TRP A 62 0.23 13.90 1.56
N THR A 63 -0.99 14.25 1.92
CA THR A 63 -1.26 15.19 3.02
C THR A 63 -1.59 14.40 4.27
N ASP A 64 -0.90 14.68 5.37
CA ASP A 64 -1.23 14.09 6.66
C ASP A 64 -2.54 14.67 7.19
N PRO A 65 -3.61 13.85 7.35
CA PRO A 65 -4.89 14.35 7.82
C PRO A 65 -4.86 14.85 9.26
N LYS A 66 -3.83 14.52 10.07
CA LYS A 66 -3.68 15.01 11.44
C LYS A 66 -3.10 16.42 11.49
N SER A 67 -2.07 16.67 10.69
CA SER A 67 -1.30 17.93 10.74
C SER A 67 -1.60 18.89 9.59
N GLY A 68 -2.22 18.41 8.51
CA GLY A 68 -2.39 19.15 7.26
C GLY A 68 -1.09 19.32 6.46
N ALA A 69 0.02 18.75 6.92
CA ALA A 69 1.31 18.89 6.27
C ALA A 69 1.43 17.95 5.06
N LYS A 70 2.12 18.42 4.02
CA LYS A 70 2.52 17.58 2.88
C LYS A 70 3.71 16.72 3.27
N MET A 71 3.60 15.42 3.01
CA MET A 71 4.56 14.40 3.37
C MET A 71 5.03 13.67 2.11
N LYS A 72 6.33 13.36 2.06
CA LYS A 72 6.97 12.57 1.00
C LYS A 72 7.85 11.49 1.61
N LYS A 73 7.18 10.51 2.21
CA LYS A 73 7.74 9.36 2.92
C LYS A 73 6.79 8.16 2.79
N PRO A 74 7.23 6.92 3.06
CA PRO A 74 6.37 5.74 3.04
C PRO A 74 5.07 5.98 3.83
N PHE A 75 3.93 5.82 3.15
CA PHE A 75 2.61 6.16 3.68
C PHE A 75 2.06 5.09 4.61
N TYR A 76 2.26 3.83 4.26
CA TYR A 76 1.60 2.69 4.92
C TYR A 76 2.32 2.22 6.18
N ASP A 77 3.53 2.70 6.44
CA ASP A 77 4.34 2.30 7.58
C ASP A 77 3.76 2.78 8.90
N GLY A 78 3.57 1.83 9.82
CA GLY A 78 2.94 2.03 11.13
C GLY A 78 1.41 2.09 11.10
N LEU A 79 0.77 1.99 9.92
CA LEU A 79 -0.69 2.03 9.84
C LEU A 79 -1.33 0.75 10.36
N ILE A 80 -2.62 0.80 10.69
CA ILE A 80 -3.36 -0.36 11.20
C ILE A 80 -4.43 -0.84 10.24
N PHE A 81 -4.79 -2.12 10.37
CA PHE A 81 -6.07 -2.61 9.86
C PHE A 81 -7.16 -2.22 10.87
N HIS A 82 -7.88 -1.13 10.60
CA HIS A 82 -8.88 -0.58 11.51
C HIS A 82 -10.24 -1.29 11.41
N ARG A 83 -10.47 -2.08 10.35
CA ARG A 83 -11.71 -2.85 10.18
C ARG A 83 -11.40 -4.29 9.79
N VAL A 84 -11.94 -5.23 10.57
CA VAL A 84 -11.78 -6.68 10.37
C VAL A 84 -13.17 -7.30 10.46
N ILE A 85 -13.65 -7.89 9.36
CA ILE A 85 -14.94 -8.59 9.32
C ILE A 85 -14.66 -10.05 8.96
N PRO A 86 -14.93 -11.00 9.87
CA PRO A 86 -14.73 -12.43 9.62
C PRO A 86 -15.45 -12.88 8.35
N ASN A 87 -14.77 -13.69 7.55
CA ASN A 87 -15.28 -14.26 6.29
C ASN A 87 -15.69 -13.21 5.23
N PHE A 88 -15.19 -11.97 5.34
CA PHE A 88 -15.45 -10.92 4.36
C PHE A 88 -14.17 -10.21 3.95
N MET A 89 -13.64 -9.32 4.79
CA MET A 89 -12.46 -8.54 4.44
C MET A 89 -11.78 -7.88 5.65
N ILE A 90 -10.55 -7.44 5.42
CA ILE A 90 -9.80 -6.54 6.28
C ILE A 90 -9.55 -5.22 5.52
N GLN A 91 -9.63 -4.10 6.24
CA GLN A 91 -9.44 -2.76 5.68
C GLN A 91 -8.35 -2.02 6.46
N GLY A 92 -7.41 -1.43 5.74
CA GLY A 92 -6.33 -0.61 6.28
C GLY A 92 -6.14 0.66 5.45
N GLY A 93 -4.96 1.27 5.52
CA GLY A 93 -4.61 2.43 4.69
C GLY A 93 -5.16 3.77 5.17
N ASP A 94 -5.60 3.85 6.43
CA ASP A 94 -6.05 5.09 7.07
C ASP A 94 -5.02 5.58 8.12
N PRO A 95 -4.38 6.75 7.94
CA PRO A 95 -3.47 7.38 8.91
C PRO A 95 -4.09 7.71 10.27
N LEU A 96 -5.41 7.95 10.32
CA LEU A 96 -6.18 8.21 11.53
C LEU A 96 -6.60 6.91 12.24
N GLY A 97 -6.71 5.81 11.49
CA GLY A 97 -7.21 4.53 11.99
C GLY A 97 -8.72 4.53 12.31
N THR A 98 -9.47 5.51 11.82
CA THR A 98 -10.91 5.69 12.09
C THR A 98 -11.81 5.20 10.94
N GLY A 99 -11.22 4.88 9.80
CA GLY A 99 -11.89 4.58 8.53
C GLY A 99 -12.20 5.80 7.66
N THR A 100 -11.69 6.99 8.02
CA THR A 100 -12.05 8.26 7.36
C THR A 100 -10.84 9.07 6.86
N GLY A 101 -9.62 8.73 7.26
CA GLY A 101 -8.43 9.39 6.75
C GLY A 101 -8.07 8.89 5.35
N ASP A 102 -7.47 9.79 4.58
CA ASP A 102 -7.08 9.58 3.19
C ASP A 102 -5.74 10.29 2.91
N PRO A 103 -5.09 10.10 1.74
CA PRO A 103 -3.81 10.73 1.44
C PRO A 103 -3.94 12.21 0.99
N GLY A 104 -5.10 12.84 1.17
CA GLY A 104 -5.37 14.23 0.85
C GLY A 104 -5.83 14.49 -0.59
N TYR A 105 -6.16 13.43 -1.34
CA TYR A 105 -6.64 13.56 -2.72
C TYR A 105 -7.53 12.38 -3.12
N LYS A 106 -8.28 12.57 -4.21
CA LYS A 106 -9.11 11.54 -4.85
C LYS A 106 -8.69 11.38 -6.31
N PHE A 107 -8.83 10.17 -6.82
CA PHE A 107 -8.62 9.85 -8.25
C PHE A 107 -9.76 8.96 -8.74
N ALA A 108 -9.89 8.85 -10.07
CA ALA A 108 -10.98 8.09 -10.69
C ALA A 108 -10.80 6.58 -10.53
N ASP A 109 -11.93 5.87 -10.39
CA ASP A 109 -11.95 4.41 -10.34
C ASP A 109 -11.51 3.78 -11.68
N GLU A 110 -10.92 2.59 -11.60
CA GLU A 110 -10.50 1.79 -12.76
C GLU A 110 -11.21 0.44 -12.71
N PHE A 111 -12.25 0.27 -13.53
CA PHE A 111 -12.99 -0.99 -13.64
C PHE A 111 -12.59 -1.71 -14.92
N GLY A 112 -12.18 -2.97 -14.80
CA GLY A 112 -12.10 -3.87 -15.95
C GLY A 112 -13.50 -4.26 -16.43
N SER A 113 -13.67 -4.44 -17.73
CA SER A 113 -14.81 -5.16 -18.29
C SER A 113 -14.68 -6.63 -17.89
N GLY A 114 -15.37 -7.02 -16.81
CA GLY A 114 -15.40 -8.41 -16.32
C GLY A 114 -16.05 -9.38 -17.29
#